data_AF-A0A6H5K5N3-F1
#
_entry.id   AF-A0A6H5K5N3-F1
#
_cell.length_a   1.000
_cell.length_b   1.000
_cell.length_c   1.000
_cell.angle_alpha   90.00
_cell.angle_beta   90.00
_cell.angle_gamma   90.00
#
_symmetry.space_group_name_H-M   'P 1'
#
loop_
_entity.id
_entity.type
_entity.pdbx_description
1 polymer ?
#
loop_
_entity_poly.entity_id
_entity_poly.type
_entity_poly.pdbx_seq_one_letter_code
_entity_poly.pdbx_strand_id
1 'polypeptide(L)'
;MLPGARLYNTAIVRHKAHIKNAEFCSQHKQQDMVNVVSKRCGHPGCTKQPSYGRAGSKKPEFCAQHAQQDMVGVVGKRCGHPECVENPAFGKNGSKKREFCAQHAQQDMVNLVNKRCGHPGCTKQASYG
;
A
#
# COMPACT_ATOMS: atom_id res chain seq x y z
N MET A 1 -53.49 24.51 -35.29
CA MET A 1 -52.93 23.41 -36.10
C MET A 1 -51.49 23.73 -36.46
N LEU A 2 -50.60 22.75 -36.27
CA LEU A 2 -49.19 22.63 -36.70
C LEU A 2 -48.13 23.53 -36.03
N PRO A 3 -46.86 23.09 -35.91
CA PRO A 3 -46.39 21.86 -35.25
C PRO A 3 -45.16 22.11 -34.34
N GLY A 4 -44.79 21.10 -33.54
CA GLY A 4 -43.77 21.18 -32.49
C GLY A 4 -42.35 21.47 -32.97
N ALA A 5 -41.68 22.35 -32.23
CA ALA A 5 -40.25 22.60 -32.36
C ALA A 5 -39.48 21.68 -31.40
N ARG A 6 -38.58 20.88 -32.00
CA ARG A 6 -37.65 19.95 -31.36
C ARG A 6 -36.83 20.63 -30.27
N LEU A 7 -36.80 19.99 -29.10
CA LEU A 7 -35.86 20.29 -28.02
C LEU A 7 -34.45 19.85 -28.43
N TYR A 8 -33.61 20.82 -28.79
CA TYR A 8 -32.16 20.69 -28.67
C TYR A 8 -31.67 21.84 -27.81
N ASN A 9 -31.29 21.55 -26.57
CA ASN A 9 -30.04 22.12 -26.09
C ASN A 9 -29.46 21.33 -24.91
N THR A 10 -28.22 20.93 -25.15
CA THR A 10 -27.22 20.35 -24.26
C THR A 10 -27.12 21.06 -22.91
N ALA A 11 -27.25 20.30 -21.83
CA ALA A 11 -26.85 20.73 -20.48
C ALA A 11 -25.93 19.67 -19.84
N ILE A 12 -24.66 19.80 -20.18
CA ILE A 12 -23.51 19.78 -19.27
C ILE A 12 -23.47 18.60 -18.28
N VAL A 13 -22.67 17.61 -18.67
CA VAL A 13 -21.81 16.73 -17.85
C VAL A 13 -21.84 17.09 -16.35
N ARG A 14 -22.82 16.53 -15.63
CA ARG A 14 -22.86 16.62 -14.18
C ARG A 14 -21.71 15.76 -13.64
N HIS A 15 -20.63 16.48 -13.31
CA HIS A 15 -19.73 16.27 -12.19
C HIS A 15 -19.47 14.80 -11.87
N LYS A 16 -18.23 14.36 -12.14
CA LYS A 16 -17.60 13.14 -11.59
C LYS A 16 -18.03 12.97 -10.13
N ALA A 17 -19.10 12.22 -9.91
CA ALA A 17 -19.44 11.69 -8.62
C ALA A 17 -18.26 10.78 -8.29
N HIS A 18 -17.52 11.13 -7.26
CA HIS A 18 -16.67 10.17 -6.59
C HIS A 18 -17.62 9.10 -6.04
N ILE A 19 -17.93 8.08 -6.86
CA ILE A 19 -18.65 6.88 -6.44
C ILE A 19 -17.74 6.22 -5.41
N LYS A 20 -17.98 6.55 -4.14
CA LYS A 20 -17.22 5.98 -3.00
C LYS A 20 -17.72 4.59 -2.63
N ASN A 21 -18.85 4.18 -3.17
CA ASN A 21 -19.53 2.93 -2.84
C ASN A 21 -19.37 1.95 -4.01
N ALA A 22 -18.84 0.76 -3.73
CA ALA A 22 -18.74 -0.28 -4.74
C ALA A 22 -20.11 -0.92 -4.98
N GLU A 23 -20.59 -0.85 -6.22
CA GLU A 23 -21.91 -1.38 -6.60
C GLU A 23 -21.82 -2.73 -7.34
N PHE A 24 -20.67 -3.02 -7.97
CA PHE A 24 -20.47 -4.20 -8.82
C PHE A 24 -19.19 -4.94 -8.45
N CYS A 25 -19.21 -6.27 -8.51
CA CYS A 25 -18.01 -7.10 -8.32
C CYS A 25 -17.15 -7.13 -9.60
N SER A 26 -15.92 -7.65 -9.50
CA SER A 26 -14.99 -7.70 -10.63
C SER A 26 -15.49 -8.48 -11.85
N GLN A 27 -16.40 -9.44 -11.65
CA GLN A 27 -17.02 -10.24 -12.72
C GLN A 27 -18.16 -9.50 -13.44
N HIS A 28 -18.80 -8.53 -12.77
CA HIS A 28 -19.97 -7.81 -13.29
C HIS A 28 -19.66 -6.33 -13.59
N LYS A 29 -18.39 -5.96 -13.73
CA LYS A 29 -18.00 -4.58 -14.06
C LYS A 29 -18.22 -4.31 -15.57
N GLN A 30 -18.65 -3.11 -15.91
CA GLN A 30 -18.67 -2.61 -17.29
C GLN A 30 -17.28 -2.09 -17.72
N GLN A 31 -17.09 -1.85 -19.01
CA GLN A 31 -15.79 -1.50 -19.61
C GLN A 31 -15.14 -0.24 -19.00
N ASP A 32 -15.96 0.73 -18.55
CA ASP A 32 -15.48 1.99 -17.97
C ASP A 32 -15.52 2.04 -16.44
N MET A 33 -15.92 0.95 -15.79
CA MET A 33 -15.99 0.89 -14.32
C MET A 33 -14.60 0.70 -13.70
N VAL A 34 -14.28 1.58 -12.75
CA VAL A 34 -13.02 1.55 -11.99
C VAL A 34 -13.23 0.89 -10.63
N ASN A 35 -12.20 0.19 -10.15
CA ASN A 35 -12.21 -0.35 -8.79
C ASN A 35 -12.08 0.81 -7.80
N VAL A 36 -13.15 1.09 -7.06
CA VAL A 36 -13.24 2.16 -6.05
C VAL A 36 -12.85 1.68 -4.64
N VAL A 37 -12.74 0.37 -4.43
CA VAL A 37 -12.35 -0.25 -3.14
C VAL A 37 -10.83 -0.27 -3.00
N SER A 38 -10.13 -0.70 -4.06
CA SER A 38 -8.68 -0.81 -4.07
C SER A 38 -8.04 0.52 -4.42
N LYS A 39 -7.18 1.03 -3.53
CA LYS A 39 -6.40 2.23 -3.78
C LYS A 39 -5.47 2.03 -4.98
N ARG A 40 -5.32 3.09 -5.76
CA ARG A 40 -4.39 3.17 -6.89
C ARG A 40 -3.36 4.26 -6.63
N CYS A 41 -2.21 4.12 -7.27
CA CYS A 41 -1.21 5.17 -7.36
C CYS A 41 -1.84 6.47 -7.86
N GLY A 42 -1.49 7.60 -7.25
CA GLY A 42 -2.00 8.93 -7.59
C GLY A 42 -1.56 9.46 -8.95
N HIS A 43 -0.57 8.82 -9.59
CA HIS A 43 -0.16 9.16 -10.95
C HIS A 43 -1.25 8.82 -11.97
N PRO A 44 -1.67 9.76 -12.85
CA PRO A 44 -2.68 9.52 -13.88
C PRO A 44 -2.36 8.29 -14.73
N GLY A 45 -3.37 7.44 -14.97
CA GLY A 45 -3.22 6.22 -15.77
C GLY A 45 -2.46 5.07 -15.08
N CYS A 46 -1.90 5.25 -13.88
CA CYS A 46 -1.22 4.18 -13.18
C CYS A 46 -2.22 3.23 -12.49
N THR A 47 -2.10 1.93 -12.76
CA THR A 47 -2.94 0.88 -12.16
C THR A 47 -2.27 0.17 -10.98
N LYS A 48 -1.03 0.53 -10.65
CA LYS A 48 -0.26 -0.06 -9.54
C LYS A 48 -0.85 0.35 -8.19
N GLN A 49 -0.74 -0.55 -7.20
CA GLN A 49 -1.04 -0.25 -5.80
C GLN A 49 -0.05 0.80 -5.27
N PRO A 50 -0.51 1.80 -4.50
CA PRO A 50 0.38 2.76 -3.88
C PRO A 50 1.09 2.12 -2.69
N SER A 51 2.39 2.37 -2.57
CA SER A 51 3.23 1.91 -1.46
C SER A 51 4.10 3.00 -0.83
N TYR A 52 4.22 4.15 -1.49
CA TYR A 52 5.04 5.29 -1.09
C TYR A 52 4.15 6.49 -0.72
N GLY A 53 4.61 7.27 0.24
CA GLY A 53 3.95 8.50 0.68
C GLY A 53 4.91 9.36 1.50
N ARG A 54 4.38 10.44 2.07
CA ARG A 54 5.18 11.34 2.93
C ARG A 54 5.77 10.60 4.13
N ALA A 55 6.99 10.99 4.53
CA ALA A 55 7.58 10.53 5.78
C ALA A 55 6.61 10.72 6.96
N GLY A 56 6.52 9.73 7.85
CA GLY A 56 5.57 9.71 8.97
C GLY A 56 4.12 9.37 8.60
N SER A 57 3.67 9.57 7.36
CA SER A 57 2.29 9.29 6.93
C SER A 57 1.99 7.79 6.87
N LYS A 58 0.83 7.33 7.37
CA LYS A 58 0.35 5.94 7.15
C LYS A 58 -0.43 5.77 5.84
N LYS A 59 -0.51 6.82 5.03
CA LYS A 59 -1.31 6.84 3.79
C LYS A 59 -0.35 6.76 2.59
N PRO A 60 -0.29 5.61 1.89
CA PRO A 60 0.41 5.54 0.62
C PRO A 60 -0.39 6.27 -0.46
N GLU A 61 0.31 7.03 -1.28
CA GLU A 61 -0.25 7.88 -2.33
C GLU A 61 0.27 7.45 -3.71
N PHE A 62 1.53 7.03 -3.82
CA PHE A 62 2.18 6.68 -5.08
C PHE A 62 2.79 5.28 -5.04
N CYS A 63 2.98 4.66 -6.20
CA CYS A 63 3.79 3.45 -6.30
C CYS A 63 5.28 3.81 -6.33
N ALA A 64 6.17 2.83 -6.14
CA ALA A 64 7.62 3.05 -6.12
C ALA A 64 8.15 3.80 -7.35
N GLN A 65 7.60 3.53 -8.54
CA GLN A 65 8.01 4.17 -9.78
C GLN A 65 7.59 5.64 -9.88
N HIS A 66 6.52 6.04 -9.19
CA HIS A 66 6.00 7.41 -9.19
C HIS A 66 6.22 8.09 -7.84
N ALA A 67 7.08 7.54 -6.99
CA ALA A 67 7.47 8.16 -5.75
C ALA A 67 8.32 9.41 -6.05
N GLN A 68 7.98 10.52 -5.41
CA GLN A 68 8.84 11.71 -5.43
C GLN A 68 10.06 11.49 -4.54
N GLN A 69 11.11 12.30 -4.71
CA GLN A 69 12.40 12.13 -4.04
C GLN A 69 12.28 12.09 -2.50
N ASP A 70 11.31 12.80 -1.92
CA ASP A 70 11.07 12.86 -0.48
C ASP A 70 10.07 11.82 0.05
N MET A 71 9.59 10.92 -0.81
CA MET A 71 8.63 9.89 -0.41
C MET A 71 9.32 8.62 0.06
N VAL A 72 8.79 8.04 1.12
CA VAL A 72 9.27 6.79 1.71
C VAL A 72 8.23 5.69 1.56
N GLY A 73 8.66 4.44 1.63
CA GLY A 73 7.73 3.31 1.74
C GLY A 73 6.90 3.44 3.02
N VAL A 74 5.58 3.59 2.90
CA VAL A 74 4.67 3.76 4.04
C VAL A 74 3.73 2.57 4.23
N VAL A 75 3.83 1.56 3.35
CA VAL A 75 3.12 0.30 3.47
C VAL A 75 4.00 -0.72 4.17
N GLY A 76 3.49 -1.29 5.25
CA GLY A 76 4.21 -2.28 6.05
C GLY A 76 4.22 -1.93 7.54
N LYS A 77 4.80 -2.83 8.34
CA LYS A 77 5.08 -2.52 9.75
C LYS A 77 6.27 -1.55 9.78
N ARG A 78 6.26 -0.63 10.74
CA ARG A 78 7.41 0.23 11.03
C ARG A 78 8.22 -0.33 12.19
N CYS A 79 9.48 0.06 12.24
CA CYS A 79 10.27 -0.04 13.46
C CYS A 79 9.50 0.56 14.64
N GLY A 80 9.58 -0.08 15.81
CA GLY A 80 8.95 0.36 17.05
C GLY A 80 9.60 1.60 17.66
N HIS A 81 10.76 2.03 17.16
CA HIS A 81 11.39 3.27 17.59
C HIS A 81 10.63 4.50 17.05
N PRO A 82 10.35 5.52 17.88
CA PRO A 82 9.72 6.77 17.44
C PRO A 82 10.45 7.39 16.25
N GLU A 83 9.70 7.98 15.31
CA GLU A 83 10.21 8.64 14.10
C GLU A 83 11.03 7.75 13.13
N CYS A 84 11.19 6.45 13.41
CA CYS A 84 11.89 5.55 12.51
C CYS A 84 10.96 5.09 11.38
N VAL A 85 11.35 5.37 10.13
CA VAL A 85 10.60 4.98 8.93
C VAL A 85 11.05 3.63 8.35
N GLU A 86 12.11 3.03 8.90
CA GLU A 86 12.64 1.77 8.45
C GLU A 86 11.72 0.59 8.74
N ASN A 87 11.80 -0.43 7.89
CA ASN A 87 11.09 -1.68 8.12
C ASN A 87 11.73 -2.45 9.27
N PRO A 88 10.93 -3.04 10.18
CA PRO A 88 11.47 -3.85 11.25
C PRO A 88 11.99 -5.17 10.68
N ALA A 89 13.18 -5.56 11.14
CA ALA A 89 13.86 -6.79 10.78
C ALA A 89 14.16 -7.67 12.00
N PHE A 90 14.27 -7.06 13.18
CA PHE A 90 14.68 -7.69 14.43
C PHE A 90 13.50 -7.85 15.38
N GLY A 91 13.56 -8.88 16.23
CA GLY A 91 12.58 -9.12 17.28
C GLY A 91 13.07 -10.18 18.26
N LYS A 92 12.23 -10.52 19.25
CA LYS A 92 12.57 -11.51 20.28
C LYS A 92 12.90 -12.87 19.65
N ASN A 93 13.92 -13.56 20.18
CA ASN A 93 14.23 -14.94 19.77
C ASN A 93 13.00 -15.86 19.93
N GLY A 94 12.78 -16.74 18.95
CA GLY A 94 11.59 -17.58 18.85
C GLY A 94 10.31 -16.88 18.34
N SER A 95 10.30 -15.55 18.24
CA SER A 95 9.13 -14.81 17.73
C SER A 95 9.00 -14.88 16.20
N LYS A 96 7.78 -14.69 15.69
CA LYS A 96 7.52 -14.38 14.26
C LYS A 96 7.33 -12.88 14.02
N LYS A 97 7.27 -12.08 15.09
CA LYS A 97 7.00 -10.64 15.02
C LYS A 97 8.32 -9.87 14.96
N ARG A 98 8.50 -9.14 13.86
CA ARG A 98 9.54 -8.11 13.68
C ARG A 98 9.06 -6.81 14.32
N GLU A 99 9.90 -6.22 15.15
CA GLU A 99 9.58 -5.06 15.99
C GLU A 99 10.52 -3.88 15.73
N PHE A 100 11.81 -4.11 15.52
CA PHE A 100 12.80 -3.03 15.36
C PHE A 100 13.65 -3.20 14.09
N CYS A 101 14.16 -2.10 13.53
CA CYS A 101 15.16 -2.14 12.46
C CYS A 101 16.55 -2.48 13.02
N ALA A 102 17.54 -2.66 12.16
CA ALA A 102 18.91 -3.00 12.59
C ALA A 102 19.52 -1.96 13.54
N GLN A 103 19.27 -0.68 13.30
CA GLN A 103 19.80 0.42 14.12
C GLN A 103 19.16 0.51 15.52
N HIS A 104 17.93 0.00 15.66
CA HIS A 104 17.17 0.07 16.91
C HIS A 104 16.97 -1.31 17.55
N ALA A 105 17.71 -2.32 17.11
CA ALA A 105 17.67 -3.65 17.68
C ALA A 105 18.38 -3.65 19.05
N GLN A 106 17.71 -4.16 20.09
CA GLN A 106 18.33 -4.40 21.39
C GLN A 106 19.26 -5.62 21.33
N GLN A 107 20.22 -5.73 22.26
CA GLN A 107 21.22 -6.80 22.28
C GLN A 107 20.62 -8.21 22.22
N ASP A 108 19.45 -8.43 22.83
CA ASP A 108 18.78 -9.74 22.86
C ASP A 108 17.89 -10.03 21.63
N MET A 109 17.81 -9.11 20.67
CA MET A 109 16.98 -9.28 19.49
C MET A 109 17.74 -9.97 18.36
N VAL A 110 17.04 -10.87 17.67
CA VAL A 110 17.59 -11.62 16.53
C VAL A 110 16.97 -11.13 15.22
N ASN A 111 17.74 -11.22 14.13
CA ASN A 111 17.22 -10.93 12.80
C ASN A 111 16.20 -12.03 12.40
N LEU A 112 14.94 -11.63 12.20
CA LEU A 112 13.85 -12.53 11.85
C LEU A 112 13.53 -12.53 10.35
N VAL A 113 14.20 -11.72 9.54
CA VAL A 113 14.11 -11.74 8.06
C VAL A 113 14.80 -12.99 7.54
N ASN A 114 16.02 -13.24 8.03
CA ASN A 114 16.81 -14.42 7.70
C ASN A 114 16.99 -15.26 8.95
N LYS A 115 15.89 -15.89 9.41
CA LYS A 115 15.93 -16.76 10.60
C LYS A 115 17.01 -17.81 10.44
N ARG A 116 17.86 -17.97 11.46
CA ARG A 116 18.84 -19.07 11.51
C ARG A 116 18.18 -20.37 11.93
N CYS A 117 18.82 -21.49 11.59
CA CYS A 117 18.47 -22.82 12.07
C CYS A 117 18.42 -22.84 13.60
N GLY A 118 17.42 -23.54 14.17
CA GLY A 118 17.24 -23.66 15.62
C GLY A 118 18.24 -24.57 16.32
N HIS A 119 19.11 -25.28 15.58
CA HIS A 119 20.13 -26.15 16.17
C HIS A 119 21.26 -25.32 16.80
N PRO A 120 21.66 -25.59 18.06
CA PRO A 120 22.79 -24.92 18.70
C PRO A 120 24.04 -24.96 17.81
N GLY A 121 24.67 -23.81 17.59
CA GLY A 121 25.88 -23.68 16.77
C GLY A 121 25.67 -23.63 15.24
N CYS A 122 24.44 -23.75 14.73
CA CYS A 122 24.19 -23.64 13.29
C CYS A 122 24.04 -22.17 12.84
N THR A 123 24.82 -21.76 11.84
CA THR A 123 24.78 -20.39 11.29
C THR A 123 23.94 -20.24 10.02
N LYS A 124 23.44 -21.36 9.46
CA LYS A 124 22.66 -21.39 8.23
C LYS A 124 21.24 -20.84 8.43
N GLN A 125 20.66 -20.30 7.36
CA GLN A 125 19.25 -19.89 7.34
C GLN A 125 18.33 -21.12 7.44
N ALA A 126 17.25 -21.00 8.22
CA ALA A 126 16.22 -22.01 8.32
C ALA A 126 15.34 -22.00 7.05
N SER A 127 15.19 -23.16 6.42
CA SER A 127 14.40 -23.34 5.20
C SER A 127 13.23 -24.32 5.37
N TYR A 128 13.19 -25.06 6.48
CA TYR A 128 12.22 -26.11 6.77
C TYR A 128 11.57 -25.87 8.14
N GLY A 129 10.31 -26.27 8.30
CA GLY A 129 9.52 -26.08 9.51
C GLY A 129 8.49 -27.17 9.71
#